data_AF-A0A672FRS3-F1
#
_entry.id   AF-A0A672FRS3-F1
#
_cell.length_a   1.000
_cell.length_b   1.000
_cell.length_c   1.000
_cell.angle_alpha   90.00
_cell.angle_beta   90.00
_cell.angle_gamma   90.00
#
_symmetry.space_group_name_H-M   'P 1'
#
loop_
_entity.id
_entity.type
_entity.pdbx_description
1 polymer ?
#
loop_
_entity_poly.entity_id
_entity_poly.type
_entity_poly.pdbx_seq_one_letter_code
_entity_poly.pdbx_strand_id
1 'polypeptide(L)'
;MTRHGKNCTAGAVYTYHEKKKDTAASGYGTQSIRLGKDAIKDFDCCCLSLQPCKDPVVTPDGFLYEKQAILEYILHQKTEIARKMKAYEKQKQAQKSSSQLESKSEEREKVERFKSRENSIVSKPINPFTSSSSSGESSASASSSSTASSSSSSSSSSAPSSSQSLPSFWIPSLTPEAKPTLLKKPSKTVLCPMSGRPIKMNELITVRFTPLDPSLDRVALLNRQDRYVCAVTRDALGNSVPCAVLRPSGSVVTQECVEKLIRKDMVDPVSGDKLSDRDIVPLQRGGTGFSGSGVDLRAKEARPVMQMYKNS
;
A
#
# COMPACT_ATOMS: atom_id res chain seq x y z
N MET A 1 10.58 -50.18 0.21
CA MET A 1 10.43 -48.97 1.05
C MET A 1 10.49 -49.40 2.50
N THR A 2 11.65 -49.23 3.13
CA THR A 2 11.86 -49.55 4.55
C THR A 2 10.93 -48.69 5.40
N ARG A 3 9.99 -49.35 6.05
CA ARG A 3 9.02 -48.75 6.96
C ARG A 3 9.80 -48.37 8.22
N HIS A 4 10.33 -47.14 8.25
CA HIS A 4 11.00 -46.62 9.43
C HIS A 4 9.97 -46.61 10.57
N GLY A 5 10.11 -47.57 11.50
CA GLY A 5 9.28 -47.64 12.68
C GLY A 5 9.40 -46.30 13.43
N LYS A 6 8.27 -45.67 13.72
CA LYS A 6 8.23 -44.52 14.62
C LYS A 6 8.63 -45.05 16.00
N ASN A 7 9.86 -44.81 16.43
CA ASN A 7 10.30 -45.14 17.78
C ASN A 7 9.36 -44.49 18.80
N CYS A 8 8.92 -45.23 19.83
CA CYS A 8 8.02 -44.73 20.88
C CYS A 8 8.59 -43.53 21.66
N THR A 9 9.90 -43.29 21.57
CA THR A 9 10.61 -42.16 22.19
C THR A 9 10.69 -40.90 21.33
N ALA A 10 10.29 -40.97 20.05
CA ALA A 10 10.21 -39.82 19.15
C ALA A 10 8.78 -39.24 19.06
N GLY A 11 7.84 -39.78 19.85
CA GLY A 11 6.51 -39.21 20.01
C GLY A 11 6.58 -37.87 20.74
N ALA A 12 5.85 -36.87 20.27
CA ALA A 12 5.70 -35.65 21.05
C ALA A 12 4.97 -35.97 22.36
N VAL A 13 5.55 -35.58 23.49
CA VAL A 13 4.94 -35.72 24.83
C VAL A 13 3.54 -35.10 24.87
N TYR A 14 3.38 -33.96 24.19
CA TYR A 14 2.10 -33.29 24.04
C TYR A 14 1.33 -33.78 22.80
N THR A 15 0.07 -34.09 23.01
CA THR A 15 -0.91 -34.33 21.94
C THR A 15 -1.12 -33.08 21.09
N TYR A 16 -1.66 -33.26 19.89
CA TYR A 16 -2.01 -32.12 19.02
C TYR A 16 -2.96 -31.13 19.70
N HIS A 17 -3.91 -31.63 20.50
CA HIS A 17 -4.86 -30.79 21.24
C HIS A 17 -4.19 -29.97 22.34
N GLU A 18 -3.27 -30.56 23.10
CA GLU A 18 -2.50 -29.85 24.13
C GLU A 18 -1.64 -28.76 23.50
N LYS A 19 -0.86 -29.09 22.46
CA LYS A 19 -0.07 -28.10 21.72
C LYS A 19 -0.92 -26.95 21.19
N LYS A 20 -2.13 -27.23 20.68
CA LYS A 20 -3.04 -26.20 20.19
C LYS A 20 -3.57 -25.33 21.33
N LYS A 21 -3.89 -25.90 22.49
CA LYS A 21 -4.28 -25.15 23.69
C LYS A 21 -3.14 -24.28 24.21
N ASP A 22 -1.94 -24.82 24.29
CA ASP A 22 -0.75 -24.09 24.75
C ASP A 22 -0.42 -22.95 23.77
N THR A 23 -0.45 -23.20 22.46
CA THR A 23 -0.26 -22.14 21.44
C THR A 23 -1.32 -21.04 21.55
N ALA A 24 -2.58 -21.42 21.83
CA ALA A 24 -3.67 -20.47 22.02
C ALA A 24 -3.48 -19.62 23.29
N ALA A 25 -3.09 -20.24 24.41
CA ALA A 25 -2.91 -19.58 25.69
C ALA A 25 -1.61 -18.76 25.78
N SER A 26 -0.50 -19.30 25.28
CA SER A 26 0.80 -18.63 25.30
C SER A 26 0.88 -17.45 24.34
N GLY A 27 0.04 -17.41 23.30
CA GLY A 27 0.02 -16.31 22.33
C GLY A 27 1.24 -16.23 21.41
N TYR A 28 2.12 -17.22 21.43
CA TYR A 28 3.27 -17.33 20.54
C TYR A 28 3.00 -18.32 19.39
N GLY A 29 3.62 -18.10 18.25
CA GLY A 29 3.48 -18.96 17.07
C GLY A 29 2.26 -18.64 16.21
N THR A 30 2.27 -19.14 14.97
CA THR A 30 1.20 -18.87 13.99
C THR A 30 -0.06 -19.66 14.34
N GLN A 31 -1.16 -18.96 14.62
CA GLN A 31 -2.46 -19.58 14.85
C GLN A 31 -3.24 -19.63 13.55
N SER A 32 -3.89 -20.77 13.27
CA SER A 32 -4.79 -20.91 12.12
C SER A 32 -6.16 -21.41 12.57
N ILE A 33 -7.22 -20.71 12.19
CA ILE A 33 -8.60 -21.08 12.50
C ILE A 33 -9.42 -21.17 11.20
N ARG A 34 -10.33 -22.14 11.15
CA ARG A 34 -11.32 -22.23 10.07
C ARG A 34 -12.47 -21.27 10.39
N LEU A 35 -12.77 -20.38 9.46
CA LEU A 35 -13.87 -19.44 9.59
C LEU A 35 -15.22 -20.14 9.41
N GLY A 36 -16.20 -19.76 10.22
CA GLY A 36 -17.57 -20.25 10.15
C GLY A 36 -18.38 -19.58 9.04
N LYS A 37 -19.66 -19.95 8.91
CA LYS A 37 -20.59 -19.37 7.93
C LYS A 37 -20.76 -17.86 8.11
N ASP A 38 -20.73 -17.38 9.35
CA ASP A 38 -20.98 -15.96 9.67
C ASP A 38 -19.88 -15.02 9.15
N ALA A 39 -18.69 -15.55 8.85
CA ALA A 39 -17.58 -14.81 8.26
C ALA A 39 -17.63 -14.80 6.72
N ILE A 40 -18.62 -15.46 6.12
CA ILE A 40 -18.77 -15.60 4.69
C ILE A 40 -19.81 -14.60 4.21
N LYS A 41 -19.43 -13.79 3.22
CA LYS A 41 -20.33 -12.88 2.53
C LYS A 41 -21.33 -13.65 1.65
N ASP A 42 -22.61 -13.29 1.72
CA ASP A 42 -23.62 -13.79 0.80
C ASP A 42 -23.42 -13.27 -0.64
N PHE A 43 -23.96 -13.99 -1.62
CA PHE A 43 -23.72 -13.74 -3.05
C PHE A 43 -24.28 -12.40 -3.53
N ASP A 44 -25.35 -11.90 -2.91
CA ASP A 44 -26.06 -10.67 -3.24
C ASP A 44 -25.62 -9.47 -2.36
N CYS A 45 -24.68 -9.68 -1.43
CA CYS A 45 -24.13 -8.64 -0.57
C CYS A 45 -22.96 -7.90 -1.23
N CYS A 46 -22.84 -6.60 -0.94
CA CYS A 46 -21.76 -5.75 -1.40
C CYS A 46 -20.42 -6.12 -0.75
N CYS A 47 -19.33 -6.14 -1.51
CA CYS A 47 -17.99 -6.40 -0.98
C CYS A 47 -17.44 -5.29 -0.08
N LEU A 48 -18.02 -4.09 -0.10
CA LEU A 48 -17.61 -2.95 0.75
C LEU A 48 -18.47 -2.82 2.01
N SER A 49 -19.80 -2.75 1.85
CA SER A 49 -20.72 -2.57 2.98
C SER A 49 -21.11 -3.88 3.66
N LEU A 50 -20.87 -5.04 3.03
CA LEU A 50 -21.29 -6.37 3.49
C LEU A 50 -22.81 -6.50 3.70
N GLN A 51 -23.58 -5.55 3.18
CA GLN A 51 -25.04 -5.55 3.22
C GLN A 51 -25.63 -6.00 1.89
N PRO A 52 -26.86 -6.55 1.88
CA PRO A 52 -27.59 -6.88 0.66
C PRO A 52 -27.69 -5.66 -0.28
N CYS A 53 -27.26 -5.82 -1.53
CA CYS A 53 -27.23 -4.73 -2.49
C CYS A 53 -28.64 -4.28 -2.90
N LYS A 54 -28.90 -2.96 -2.87
CA LYS A 54 -30.11 -2.37 -3.47
C LYS A 54 -29.95 -2.16 -4.98
N ASP A 55 -28.89 -1.46 -5.36
CA ASP A 55 -28.53 -1.19 -6.76
C ASP A 55 -27.17 -1.83 -7.05
N PRO A 56 -27.14 -3.15 -7.33
CA PRO A 56 -25.91 -3.89 -7.49
C PRO A 56 -25.20 -3.54 -8.80
N VAL A 57 -23.89 -3.41 -8.72
CA VAL A 57 -22.97 -3.28 -9.85
C VAL A 57 -21.81 -4.24 -9.68
N VAL A 58 -21.30 -4.76 -10.81
CA VAL A 58 -20.25 -5.77 -10.82
C VAL A 58 -19.06 -5.27 -11.61
N THR A 59 -17.86 -5.56 -11.11
CA THR A 59 -16.61 -5.36 -11.85
C THR A 59 -16.42 -6.45 -12.90
N PRO A 60 -15.60 -6.23 -13.94
CA PRO A 60 -15.28 -7.27 -14.92
C PRO A 60 -14.62 -8.52 -14.30
N ASP A 61 -14.09 -8.41 -13.07
CA ASP A 61 -13.53 -9.53 -12.31
C ASP A 61 -14.58 -10.35 -11.55
N GLY A 62 -15.84 -9.90 -11.52
CA GLY A 62 -16.95 -10.59 -10.86
C GLY A 62 -17.24 -10.17 -9.42
N PHE A 63 -16.65 -9.08 -8.91
CA PHE A 63 -16.95 -8.60 -7.55
C PHE A 63 -18.20 -7.72 -7.53
N LEU A 64 -19.13 -8.04 -6.65
CA LEU A 64 -20.39 -7.33 -6.46
C LEU A 64 -20.22 -6.15 -5.50
N TYR A 65 -20.69 -4.99 -5.90
CA TYR A 65 -20.74 -3.78 -5.11
C TYR A 65 -22.10 -3.13 -5.18
N GLU A 66 -22.42 -2.32 -4.19
CA GLU A 66 -23.48 -1.34 -4.29
C GLU A 66 -22.99 -0.13 -5.07
N LYS A 67 -23.81 0.37 -6.00
CA LYS A 67 -23.45 1.48 -6.90
C LYS A 67 -22.96 2.72 -6.14
N GLN A 68 -23.61 3.06 -5.03
CA GLN A 68 -23.24 4.22 -4.21
C GLN A 68 -21.88 4.01 -3.54
N ALA A 69 -21.68 2.87 -2.88
CA ALA A 69 -20.45 2.55 -2.16
C ALA A 69 -19.21 2.53 -3.05
N ILE A 70 -19.29 1.91 -4.24
CA ILE A 70 -18.14 1.86 -5.15
C ILE A 70 -17.84 3.23 -5.77
N LEU A 71 -18.86 4.04 -6.01
CA LEU A 71 -18.70 5.40 -6.52
C LEU A 71 -18.01 6.30 -5.50
N GLU A 72 -18.46 6.25 -4.25
CA GLU A 72 -17.83 6.97 -3.14
C GLU A 72 -16.36 6.56 -2.97
N TYR A 73 -16.08 5.26 -3.02
CA TYR A 73 -14.71 4.75 -3.01
C TYR A 73 -13.87 5.30 -4.17
N ILE A 74 -14.37 5.30 -5.40
CA ILE A 74 -13.66 5.82 -6.58
C ILE A 74 -13.37 7.32 -6.42
N LEU A 75 -14.35 8.10 -5.93
CA LEU A 75 -14.17 9.53 -5.67
C LEU A 75 -13.11 9.77 -4.61
N HIS A 76 -13.18 9.06 -3.49
CA HIS A 76 -12.19 9.14 -2.41
C HIS A 76 -10.77 8.79 -2.90
N GLN A 77 -10.62 7.73 -3.70
CA GLN A 77 -9.31 7.37 -4.24
C GLN A 77 -8.78 8.43 -5.22
N LYS A 78 -9.64 9.03 -6.04
CA LYS A 78 -9.23 10.11 -6.95
C LYS A 78 -8.78 11.36 -6.20
N THR A 79 -9.47 11.74 -5.12
CA THR A 79 -9.08 12.91 -4.30
C THR A 79 -7.75 12.66 -3.58
N GLU A 80 -7.54 11.46 -3.03
CA GLU A 80 -6.28 11.07 -2.39
C GLU A 80 -5.11 11.04 -3.40
N ILE A 81 -5.33 10.48 -4.60
CA ILE A 81 -4.34 10.50 -5.68
C ILE A 81 -4.02 11.94 -6.08
N ALA A 82 -5.02 12.80 -6.24
CA ALA A 82 -4.80 14.22 -6.57
C ALA A 82 -4.00 14.94 -5.49
N ARG A 83 -4.30 14.68 -4.20
CA ARG A 83 -3.54 15.24 -3.06
C ARG A 83 -2.08 14.80 -3.09
N LYS A 84 -1.83 13.49 -3.27
CA LYS A 84 -0.47 12.92 -3.35
C LYS A 84 0.30 13.43 -4.57
N MET A 85 -0.37 13.58 -5.71
CA MET A 85 0.22 14.14 -6.94
C MET A 85 0.64 15.59 -6.74
N LYS A 86 -0.21 16.42 -6.14
CA LYS A 86 0.12 17.82 -5.82
C LYS A 86 1.32 17.93 -4.86
N ALA A 87 1.39 17.07 -3.85
CA ALA A 87 2.53 17.02 -2.93
C ALA A 87 3.84 16.62 -3.66
N TYR A 88 3.76 15.62 -4.54
CA TYR A 88 4.89 15.20 -5.37
C TYR A 88 5.37 16.30 -6.33
N GLU A 89 4.45 17.01 -6.99
CA GLU A 89 4.77 18.14 -7.87
C GLU A 89 5.44 19.30 -7.11
N LYS A 90 4.93 19.64 -5.92
CA LYS A 90 5.54 20.65 -5.04
C LYS A 90 6.97 20.27 -4.64
N GLN A 91 7.19 19.01 -4.25
CA GLN A 91 8.53 18.52 -3.91
C GLN A 91 9.48 18.56 -5.12
N LYS A 92 9.01 18.14 -6.29
CA LYS A 92 9.79 18.16 -7.53
C LYS A 92 10.17 19.59 -7.93
N GLN A 93 9.26 20.56 -7.78
CA GLN A 93 9.54 21.97 -8.04
C GLN A 93 10.59 22.52 -7.05
N ALA A 94 10.45 22.23 -5.75
CA ALA A 94 11.41 22.65 -4.72
C ALA A 94 12.82 22.07 -4.96
N GLN A 95 12.91 20.80 -5.37
CA GLN A 95 14.18 20.18 -5.74
C GLN A 95 14.79 20.81 -6.99
N LYS A 96 13.98 21.11 -8.01
CA LYS A 96 14.44 21.79 -9.23
C LYS A 96 14.94 23.20 -8.92
N SER A 97 14.26 23.95 -8.05
CA SER A 97 14.73 25.28 -7.64
C SER A 97 16.00 25.21 -6.78
N SER A 98 16.12 24.26 -5.85
CA SER A 98 17.34 24.07 -5.05
C SER A 98 18.53 23.75 -5.94
N SER A 99 18.39 22.76 -6.83
CA SER A 99 19.43 22.37 -7.79
C SER A 99 19.80 23.52 -8.75
N GLN A 100 18.84 24.35 -9.16
CA GLN A 100 19.13 25.53 -9.99
C GLN A 100 19.83 26.65 -9.19
N LEU A 101 19.54 26.80 -7.90
CA LEU A 101 20.25 27.75 -7.04
C LEU A 101 21.68 27.28 -6.76
N GLU A 102 21.86 25.98 -6.47
CA GLU A 102 23.16 25.33 -6.25
C GLU A 102 24.07 25.45 -7.49
N SER A 103 23.57 25.12 -8.69
CA SER A 103 24.35 25.29 -9.92
C SER A 103 24.74 26.74 -10.18
N LYS A 104 23.83 27.69 -9.95
CA LYS A 104 24.13 29.13 -10.07
C LYS A 104 25.12 29.62 -9.03
N SER A 105 25.06 29.13 -7.78
CA SER A 105 26.05 29.48 -6.76
C SER A 105 27.41 28.88 -7.08
N GLU A 106 27.46 27.63 -7.54
CA GLU A 106 28.71 26.99 -7.98
C GLU A 106 29.35 27.72 -9.16
N GLU A 107 28.57 28.16 -10.15
CA GLU A 107 29.06 28.99 -11.26
C GLU A 107 29.63 30.31 -10.76
N ARG A 108 28.93 30.99 -9.84
CA ARG A 108 29.39 32.24 -9.23
C ARG A 108 30.69 32.04 -8.46
N GLU A 109 30.77 30.98 -7.64
CA GLU A 109 31.99 30.64 -6.91
C GLU A 109 33.15 30.32 -7.85
N LYS A 110 32.92 29.60 -8.96
CA LYS A 110 33.97 29.34 -9.96
C LYS A 110 34.50 30.63 -10.57
N VAL A 111 33.62 31.56 -10.91
CA VAL A 111 33.99 32.89 -11.44
C VAL A 111 34.75 33.70 -10.39
N GLU A 112 34.32 33.71 -9.14
CA GLU A 112 34.99 34.44 -8.06
C GLU A 112 36.37 33.85 -7.71
N ARG A 113 36.49 32.52 -7.70
CA ARG A 113 37.77 31.81 -7.54
C ARG A 113 38.72 32.13 -8.69
N PHE A 114 38.20 32.20 -9.92
CA PHE A 114 38.98 32.59 -11.09
C PHE A 114 39.51 34.03 -10.96
N LYS A 115 38.64 35.01 -10.69
CA LYS A 115 39.02 36.42 -10.48
C LYS A 115 40.07 36.59 -9.38
N SER A 116 39.88 35.91 -8.24
CA SER A 116 40.82 35.95 -7.12
C SER A 116 42.19 35.38 -7.51
N ARG A 117 42.22 34.33 -8.34
CA ARG A 117 43.46 33.70 -8.79
C ARG A 117 44.21 34.56 -9.81
N GLU A 118 43.51 35.23 -10.72
CA GLU A 118 44.13 36.19 -11.65
C GLU A 118 44.68 37.42 -10.92
N ASN A 119 43.91 38.01 -9.99
CA ASN A 119 44.37 39.17 -9.22
C ASN A 119 45.58 38.86 -8.32
N SER A 120 45.77 37.62 -7.90
CA SER A 120 46.94 37.17 -7.12
C SER A 120 48.24 37.17 -7.94
N ILE A 121 48.15 36.94 -9.26
CA ILE A 121 49.33 36.90 -10.15
C ILE A 121 49.84 38.31 -10.47
N VAL A 122 48.96 39.32 -10.50
CA VAL A 122 49.28 40.69 -10.96
C VAL A 122 49.74 41.63 -9.83
N SER A 123 49.63 41.23 -8.57
CA SER A 123 49.81 42.14 -7.41
C SER A 123 51.16 42.07 -6.70
N LYS A 124 52.16 41.36 -7.25
CA LYS A 124 53.55 41.48 -6.78
C LYS A 124 54.49 41.81 -7.94
N PRO A 125 54.80 43.10 -8.19
CA PRO A 125 56.00 43.41 -8.96
C PRO A 125 57.20 42.85 -8.17
N ILE A 126 57.80 41.78 -8.68
CA ILE A 126 59.12 41.34 -8.22
C ILE A 126 60.09 42.44 -8.65
N ASN A 127 60.37 43.37 -7.75
CA ASN A 127 61.51 44.27 -7.90
C ASN A 127 62.78 43.46 -7.58
N PRO A 128 63.66 43.16 -8.56
CA PRO A 128 64.81 42.27 -8.37
C PRO A 128 65.99 42.90 -7.61
N PHE A 129 65.81 44.09 -7.01
CA PHE A 129 66.92 44.94 -6.53
C PHE A 129 66.90 45.32 -5.05
N THR A 130 66.11 44.66 -4.20
CA THR A 130 66.17 44.88 -2.74
C THR A 130 66.52 43.60 -1.99
N SER A 131 67.82 43.32 -1.92
CA SER A 131 68.42 42.47 -0.88
C SER A 131 68.77 43.30 0.36
N SER A 132 68.73 42.68 1.54
CA SER A 132 69.00 43.22 2.90
C SER A 132 67.76 43.88 3.55
N SER A 133 67.33 43.55 4.77
CA SER A 133 68.06 43.10 5.96
C SER A 133 67.12 42.53 7.05
N SER A 134 67.63 41.52 7.78
CA SER A 134 67.38 41.15 9.22
C SER A 134 65.97 40.76 9.70
N SER A 135 65.71 39.84 10.64
CA SER A 135 66.48 38.84 11.44
C SER A 135 65.48 38.12 12.38
N GLY A 136 65.80 36.90 12.86
CA GLY A 136 65.24 36.23 14.06
C GLY A 136 64.02 35.32 13.84
N GLU A 137 64.09 33.98 13.80
CA GLU A 137 64.30 33.02 14.92
C GLU A 137 63.24 33.22 16.03
N SER A 138 62.45 32.25 16.52
CA SER A 138 62.74 30.85 16.82
C SER A 138 61.46 30.00 17.00
N SER A 139 61.71 28.70 17.03
CA SER A 139 60.90 27.50 17.32
C SER A 139 60.03 27.43 18.59
N ALA A 140 58.89 26.74 18.42
CA ALA A 140 58.33 25.64 19.22
C ALA A 140 57.92 25.77 20.72
N SER A 141 56.81 25.05 21.00
CA SER A 141 56.44 24.29 22.22
C SER A 141 55.58 24.93 23.34
N ALA A 142 54.31 24.52 23.31
CA ALA A 142 53.54 23.78 24.35
C ALA A 142 53.43 24.24 25.82
N SER A 143 52.15 24.29 26.22
CA SER A 143 51.51 23.77 27.46
C SER A 143 51.53 24.55 28.80
N SER A 144 50.29 24.91 29.17
CA SER A 144 49.54 24.62 30.42
C SER A 144 49.60 25.53 31.65
N SER A 145 48.39 25.96 32.04
CA SER A 145 47.81 26.21 33.38
C SER A 145 48.46 27.31 34.24
N SER A 146 47.79 28.17 35.00
CA SER A 146 46.43 28.31 35.58
C SER A 146 46.40 29.74 36.17
N THR A 147 45.30 30.49 36.28
CA THR A 147 44.37 30.49 37.42
C THR A 147 43.26 31.57 37.21
N ALA A 148 42.16 31.40 37.94
CA ALA A 148 40.97 32.28 38.04
C ALA A 148 41.32 33.74 38.42
N SER A 149 40.48 34.78 38.26
CA SER A 149 39.03 34.89 38.47
C SER A 149 38.52 36.30 38.07
N SER A 150 37.19 36.39 37.92
CA SER A 150 36.30 37.54 38.19
C SER A 150 36.17 38.73 37.20
N SER A 151 35.00 38.74 36.55
CA SER A 151 34.05 39.85 36.35
C SER A 151 34.53 41.19 35.77
N SER A 152 34.03 41.56 34.59
CA SER A 152 32.96 42.56 34.43
C SER A 152 32.69 42.89 32.94
N SER A 153 31.41 43.12 32.67
CA SER A 153 30.77 43.73 31.51
C SER A 153 31.62 44.54 30.52
N SER A 154 31.45 44.29 29.22
CA SER A 154 30.67 45.15 28.28
C SER A 154 31.13 45.02 26.82
N SER A 155 30.12 44.83 25.95
CA SER A 155 29.97 45.30 24.56
C SER A 155 31.11 45.20 23.51
N SER A 156 30.69 44.62 22.37
CA SER A 156 31.01 45.00 20.99
C SER A 156 32.39 44.66 20.40
N SER A 157 32.41 43.60 19.59
CA SER A 157 32.95 43.63 18.21
C SER A 157 32.84 42.23 17.59
N SER A 158 31.89 42.07 16.67
CA SER A 158 31.59 40.83 15.96
C SER A 158 32.70 40.52 14.94
N ALA A 159 33.80 39.94 15.40
CA ALA A 159 34.72 39.21 14.53
C ALA A 159 34.05 37.89 14.08
N PRO A 160 34.33 37.38 12.87
CA PRO A 160 33.74 36.13 12.39
C PRO A 160 34.39 34.99 13.15
N SER A 161 33.81 34.61 14.28
CA SER A 161 34.16 33.37 14.95
C SER A 161 33.81 32.24 14.01
N SER A 162 34.84 31.56 13.51
CA SER A 162 34.74 30.22 12.96
C SER A 162 33.77 29.43 13.82
N SER A 163 32.56 29.18 13.29
CA SER A 163 31.64 28.25 13.89
C SER A 163 32.32 26.89 13.84
N GLN A 164 33.04 26.58 14.91
CA GLN A 164 33.54 25.25 15.20
C GLN A 164 32.38 24.30 14.97
N SER A 165 32.50 23.50 13.91
CA SER A 165 31.57 22.45 13.58
C SER A 165 31.69 21.36 14.64
N LEU A 166 31.08 21.60 15.80
CA LEU A 166 30.91 20.56 16.80
C LEU A 166 29.86 19.60 16.24
N PRO A 167 30.16 18.29 16.08
CA PRO A 167 29.24 17.30 15.56
C PRO A 167 28.20 16.98 16.63
N SER A 168 27.30 17.93 16.87
CA SER A 168 26.23 17.81 17.83
C SER A 168 25.00 17.25 17.11
N PHE A 169 24.90 15.92 17.13
CA PHE A 169 23.79 15.15 16.57
C PHE A 169 22.40 15.59 17.11
N TRP A 170 22.35 16.23 18.28
CA TRP A 170 21.12 16.67 18.95
C TRP A 170 20.65 18.07 18.54
N ILE A 171 21.41 18.80 17.72
CA ILE A 171 20.99 20.11 17.22
C ILE A 171 20.29 19.90 15.88
N PRO A 172 18.96 20.14 15.76
CA PRO A 172 18.20 19.85 14.54
C PRO A 172 18.78 20.48 13.26
N SER A 173 19.45 21.64 13.37
CA SER A 173 20.11 22.34 12.25
C SER A 173 21.50 21.79 11.87
N LEU A 174 22.13 20.95 12.70
CA LEU A 174 23.43 20.32 12.44
C LEU A 174 23.32 18.78 12.28
N THR A 175 22.10 18.24 12.29
CA THR A 175 21.89 16.86 11.87
C THR A 175 22.30 16.72 10.40
N PRO A 176 23.08 15.68 10.02
CA PRO A 176 23.37 15.43 8.62
C PRO A 176 22.01 15.28 7.92
N GLU A 177 21.69 16.25 7.08
CA GLU A 177 20.34 16.47 6.54
C GLU A 177 19.66 15.13 6.25
N ALA A 178 18.62 14.81 7.02
CA ALA A 178 17.73 13.72 6.66
C ALA A 178 17.12 14.11 5.32
N LYS A 179 17.74 13.64 4.22
CA LYS A 179 17.35 13.97 2.85
C LYS A 179 15.83 13.84 2.78
N PRO A 180 15.10 14.91 2.42
CA PRO A 180 13.65 14.90 2.49
C PRO A 180 13.15 13.69 1.72
N THR A 181 12.33 12.86 2.35
CA THR A 181 11.88 11.59 1.80
C THR A 181 11.33 11.81 0.40
N LEU A 182 12.05 11.30 -0.61
CA LEU A 182 11.67 11.49 -2.01
C LEU A 182 10.33 10.79 -2.25
N LEU A 183 9.27 11.57 -2.41
CA LEU A 183 7.96 11.03 -2.71
C LEU A 183 8.04 10.36 -4.09
N LYS A 184 7.59 9.11 -4.17
CA LYS A 184 7.46 8.42 -5.45
C LYS A 184 6.27 9.00 -6.19
N LYS A 185 6.36 9.05 -7.53
CA LYS A 185 5.25 9.47 -8.38
C LYS A 185 4.04 8.58 -8.12
N PRO A 186 2.92 9.12 -7.60
CA PRO A 186 1.72 8.33 -7.39
C PRO A 186 1.15 7.83 -8.72
N SER A 187 0.55 6.64 -8.73
CA SER A 187 -0.21 6.15 -9.87
C SER A 187 -1.53 6.92 -10.00
N LYS A 188 -1.98 7.15 -11.24
CA LYS A 188 -3.24 7.85 -11.54
C LYS A 188 -4.46 6.93 -11.58
N THR A 189 -4.24 5.62 -11.60
CA THR A 189 -5.28 4.60 -11.75
C THR A 189 -5.86 4.23 -10.40
N VAL A 190 -7.18 4.29 -10.27
CA VAL A 190 -7.88 3.72 -9.12
C VAL A 190 -7.90 2.21 -9.25
N LEU A 191 -7.61 1.50 -8.17
CA LEU A 191 -7.59 0.05 -8.11
C LEU A 191 -8.86 -0.47 -7.44
N CYS A 192 -9.29 -1.67 -7.82
CA CYS A 192 -10.37 -2.39 -7.16
C CYS A 192 -9.93 -2.79 -5.74
N PRO A 193 -10.79 -2.60 -4.71
CA PRO A 193 -10.43 -2.91 -3.33
C PRO A 193 -10.23 -4.42 -3.08
N MET A 194 -10.84 -5.29 -3.90
CA MET A 194 -10.73 -6.75 -3.74
C MET A 194 -9.69 -7.36 -4.68
N SER A 195 -9.66 -6.96 -5.96
CA SER A 195 -8.78 -7.58 -6.97
C SER A 195 -7.44 -6.87 -7.17
N GLY A 196 -7.32 -5.61 -6.73
CA GLY A 196 -6.13 -4.79 -7.00
C GLY A 196 -5.95 -4.40 -8.48
N ARG A 197 -6.87 -4.77 -9.37
CA ARG A 197 -6.86 -4.41 -10.79
C ARG A 197 -7.42 -3.00 -11.01
N PRO A 198 -7.01 -2.28 -12.08
CA PRO A 198 -7.56 -0.96 -12.36
C PRO A 198 -9.07 -1.03 -12.64
N ILE A 199 -9.83 -0.09 -12.06
CA ILE A 199 -11.28 -0.02 -12.20
C ILE A 199 -11.70 1.33 -12.76
N LYS A 200 -12.62 1.32 -13.73
CA LYS A 200 -13.27 2.53 -14.26
C LYS A 200 -14.78 2.47 -14.06
N MET A 201 -15.39 3.66 -13.98
CA MET A 201 -16.84 3.79 -13.84
C MET A 201 -17.60 3.14 -15.01
N ASN A 202 -17.12 3.32 -16.24
CA ASN A 202 -17.78 2.81 -17.44
C ASN A 202 -17.67 1.28 -17.59
N GLU A 203 -16.74 0.65 -16.87
CA GLU A 203 -16.53 -0.80 -16.89
C GLU A 203 -17.40 -1.52 -15.85
N LEU A 204 -18.14 -0.77 -15.01
CA LEU A 204 -19.09 -1.32 -14.06
C LEU A 204 -20.37 -1.75 -14.77
N ILE A 205 -20.78 -2.99 -14.53
CA ILE A 205 -21.96 -3.59 -15.15
C ILE A 205 -23.09 -3.56 -14.12
N THR A 206 -24.23 -2.97 -14.47
CA THR A 206 -25.42 -3.00 -13.61
C THR A 206 -26.03 -4.38 -13.57
N VAL A 207 -26.33 -4.89 -12.37
CA VAL A 207 -26.92 -6.22 -12.18
C VAL A 207 -28.40 -6.10 -11.87
N ARG A 208 -29.20 -7.00 -12.45
CA ARG A 208 -30.63 -7.13 -12.20
C ARG A 208 -30.90 -8.55 -11.70
N PHE A 209 -31.12 -8.67 -10.39
CA PHE A 209 -31.55 -9.93 -9.80
C PHE A 209 -33.06 -10.13 -10.02
N THR A 210 -33.44 -11.34 -10.41
CA THR A 210 -34.85 -11.73 -10.51
C THR A 210 -35.30 -12.27 -9.15
N PRO A 211 -36.27 -11.63 -8.47
CA PRO A 211 -36.77 -12.11 -7.19
C PRO A 211 -37.52 -13.44 -7.37
N LEU A 212 -37.45 -14.33 -6.38
CA LEU A 212 -38.22 -15.58 -6.37
C LEU A 212 -39.73 -15.30 -6.41
N ASP A 213 -40.20 -14.41 -5.54
CA ASP A 213 -41.58 -13.94 -5.50
C ASP A 213 -41.63 -12.43 -5.81
N PRO A 214 -42.16 -12.03 -6.98
CA PRO A 214 -42.24 -10.61 -7.35
C PRO A 214 -43.32 -9.85 -6.58
N SER A 215 -44.22 -10.54 -5.86
CA SER A 215 -45.32 -9.95 -5.09
C SER A 215 -44.90 -9.49 -3.70
N LEU A 216 -43.73 -9.90 -3.20
CA LEU A 216 -43.28 -9.60 -1.85
C LEU A 216 -42.49 -8.30 -1.80
N ASP A 217 -42.70 -7.54 -0.72
CA ASP A 217 -41.89 -6.36 -0.43
C ASP A 217 -40.44 -6.76 -0.10
N ARG A 218 -39.50 -5.83 -0.32
CA ARG A 218 -38.06 -6.04 -0.14
C ARG A 218 -37.71 -6.53 1.27
N VAL A 219 -38.36 -6.00 2.30
CA VAL A 219 -38.10 -6.40 3.70
C VAL A 219 -38.51 -7.85 3.92
N ALA A 220 -39.64 -8.26 3.35
CA ALA A 220 -40.10 -9.65 3.42
C ALA A 220 -39.19 -10.60 2.63
N LEU A 221 -38.64 -10.15 1.50
CA LEU A 221 -37.62 -10.90 0.75
C LEU A 221 -36.34 -11.09 1.57
N LEU A 222 -35.85 -10.06 2.28
CA LEU A 222 -34.61 -10.15 3.07
C LEU A 222 -34.65 -11.23 4.17
N ASN A 223 -35.82 -11.54 4.71
CA ASN A 223 -35.97 -12.55 5.76
C ASN A 223 -35.92 -13.99 5.23
N ARG A 224 -35.99 -14.20 3.91
CA ARG A 224 -35.93 -15.52 3.31
C ARG A 224 -34.48 -15.92 3.01
N GLN A 225 -34.21 -17.23 3.13
CA GLN A 225 -32.91 -17.79 2.79
C GLN A 225 -32.68 -17.75 1.28
N ASP A 226 -33.70 -18.10 0.49
CA ASP A 226 -33.69 -18.04 -0.97
C ASP A 226 -34.47 -16.83 -1.45
N ARG A 227 -33.77 -15.85 -2.03
CA ARG A 227 -34.31 -14.52 -2.38
C ARG A 227 -34.41 -14.30 -3.88
N TYR A 228 -33.46 -14.85 -4.62
CA TYR A 228 -33.31 -14.61 -6.05
C TYR A 228 -33.23 -15.92 -6.82
N VAL A 229 -33.66 -15.86 -8.08
CA VAL A 229 -33.66 -16.98 -9.01
C VAL A 229 -32.90 -16.64 -10.27
N CYS A 230 -32.45 -17.67 -10.97
CA CYS A 230 -31.86 -17.54 -12.29
C CYS A 230 -32.88 -16.96 -13.28
N ALA A 231 -32.46 -15.99 -14.10
CA ALA A 231 -33.33 -15.39 -15.11
C ALA A 231 -33.81 -16.39 -16.18
N VAL A 232 -33.09 -17.48 -16.41
CA VAL A 232 -33.38 -18.47 -17.45
C VAL A 232 -34.06 -19.72 -16.89
N THR A 233 -33.40 -20.44 -15.98
CA THR A 233 -33.94 -21.70 -15.44
C THR A 233 -34.85 -21.53 -14.24
N ARG A 234 -34.88 -20.34 -13.63
CA ARG A 234 -35.57 -20.07 -12.36
C ARG A 234 -35.08 -20.93 -11.18
N ASP A 235 -33.89 -21.51 -11.27
CA ASP A 235 -33.25 -22.15 -10.13
C ASP A 235 -32.89 -21.12 -9.05
N ALA A 236 -33.01 -21.50 -7.77
CA ALA A 236 -32.64 -20.64 -6.66
C ALA A 236 -31.14 -20.31 -6.68
N LEU A 237 -30.81 -19.02 -6.54
CA LEU A 237 -29.45 -18.53 -6.48
C LEU A 237 -28.97 -18.49 -5.03
N GLY A 238 -27.74 -18.96 -4.80
CA GLY A 238 -27.10 -18.99 -3.48
C GLY A 238 -25.59 -19.12 -3.60
N ASN A 239 -24.87 -19.08 -2.46
CA ASN A 239 -23.40 -19.22 -2.46
C ASN A 239 -22.91 -20.59 -2.95
N SER A 240 -23.76 -21.61 -2.90
CA SER A 240 -23.45 -22.96 -3.41
C SER A 240 -23.41 -23.01 -4.93
N VAL A 241 -24.27 -22.24 -5.61
CA VAL A 241 -24.44 -22.29 -7.06
C VAL A 241 -23.53 -21.24 -7.72
N PRO A 242 -22.57 -21.63 -8.57
CA PRO A 242 -21.78 -20.68 -9.32
C PRO A 242 -22.66 -19.91 -10.30
N CYS A 243 -22.55 -18.58 -10.30
CA CYS A 243 -23.38 -17.68 -11.09
C CYS A 243 -22.52 -16.78 -11.98
N ALA A 244 -23.10 -16.28 -13.06
CA ALA A 244 -22.49 -15.29 -13.95
C ALA A 244 -23.51 -14.20 -14.29
N VAL A 245 -23.00 -13.01 -14.61
CA VAL A 245 -23.78 -11.88 -15.11
C VAL A 245 -23.52 -11.71 -16.59
N LEU A 246 -24.59 -11.49 -17.35
CA LEU A 246 -24.50 -11.09 -18.74
C LEU A 246 -24.41 -9.56 -18.84
N ARG A 247 -23.38 -9.03 -19.51
CA ARG A 247 -23.16 -7.58 -19.62
C ARG A 247 -24.33 -6.81 -20.27
N PRO A 248 -24.97 -7.27 -21.37
CA PRO A 248 -26.02 -6.49 -22.04
C PRO A 248 -27.29 -6.35 -21.21
N SER A 249 -27.86 -7.45 -20.71
CA SER A 249 -29.08 -7.43 -19.89
C SER A 249 -28.83 -7.08 -18.42
N GLY A 250 -27.63 -7.35 -17.91
CA GLY A 250 -27.33 -7.33 -16.48
C GLY A 250 -27.97 -8.48 -15.70
N SER A 251 -28.56 -9.47 -16.37
CA SER A 251 -29.26 -10.58 -15.72
C SER A 251 -28.28 -11.60 -15.12
N VAL A 252 -28.66 -12.15 -13.97
CA VAL A 252 -27.87 -13.19 -13.28
C VAL A 252 -28.35 -14.57 -13.69
N VAL A 253 -27.40 -15.39 -14.15
CA VAL A 253 -27.62 -16.71 -14.69
C VAL A 253 -26.70 -17.72 -14.01
N THR A 254 -27.15 -18.96 -13.82
CA THR A 254 -26.26 -20.00 -13.27
C THR A 254 -25.18 -20.37 -14.28
N GLN A 255 -24.00 -20.74 -13.81
CA GLN A 255 -22.90 -21.09 -14.70
C GLN A 255 -23.21 -22.34 -15.55
N GLU A 256 -24.05 -23.25 -15.05
CA GLU A 256 -24.54 -24.38 -15.84
C GLU A 256 -25.36 -23.94 -17.07
N CYS A 257 -26.22 -22.93 -16.91
CA CYS A 257 -26.99 -22.38 -18.02
C CYS A 257 -26.07 -21.70 -19.04
N VAL A 258 -25.03 -21.01 -18.55
CA VAL A 258 -24.03 -20.41 -19.42
C VAL A 258 -23.35 -21.47 -20.27
N GLU A 259 -22.92 -22.57 -19.67
CA GLU A 259 -22.17 -23.63 -20.36
C GLU A 259 -23.04 -24.47 -21.30
N LYS A 260 -24.29 -24.77 -20.90
CA LYS A 260 -25.18 -25.67 -21.67
C LYS A 260 -25.96 -24.96 -22.77
N LEU A 261 -26.36 -23.70 -22.56
CA LEU A 261 -27.24 -22.95 -23.45
C LEU A 261 -26.50 -21.76 -24.09
N ILE A 262 -26.04 -20.81 -23.27
CA ILE A 262 -25.57 -19.50 -23.76
C ILE A 262 -24.28 -19.63 -24.58
N ARG A 263 -23.35 -20.50 -24.18
CA ARG A 263 -22.10 -20.72 -24.95
C ARG A 263 -22.33 -21.33 -26.33
N LYS A 264 -23.45 -22.00 -26.56
CA LYS A 264 -23.77 -22.58 -27.88
C LYS A 264 -24.32 -21.52 -28.83
N ASP A 265 -25.25 -20.72 -28.33
CA ASP A 265 -25.96 -19.74 -29.15
C ASP A 265 -25.27 -18.37 -29.17
N MET A 266 -24.42 -18.07 -28.17
CA MET A 266 -23.72 -16.79 -27.96
C MET A 266 -24.67 -15.58 -28.07
N VAL A 267 -25.87 -15.72 -27.51
CA VAL A 267 -26.92 -14.70 -27.49
C VAL A 267 -27.51 -14.61 -26.08
N ASP A 268 -27.82 -13.39 -25.64
CA ASP A 268 -28.48 -13.14 -24.37
C ASP A 268 -29.96 -13.58 -24.45
N PRO A 269 -30.41 -14.53 -23.61
CA PRO A 269 -31.79 -15.02 -23.65
C PRO A 269 -32.83 -14.01 -23.20
N VAL A 270 -32.44 -12.93 -22.51
CA VAL A 270 -33.37 -11.91 -22.00
C VAL A 270 -33.44 -10.71 -22.95
N SER A 271 -32.29 -10.28 -23.48
CA SER A 271 -32.20 -9.09 -24.35
C SER A 271 -32.25 -9.43 -25.85
N GLY A 272 -31.81 -10.64 -26.24
CA GLY A 272 -31.63 -11.02 -27.64
C GLY A 272 -30.33 -10.50 -28.28
N ASP A 273 -29.47 -9.83 -27.51
CA ASP A 273 -28.21 -9.28 -27.98
C ASP A 273 -27.13 -10.36 -28.16
N LYS A 274 -26.24 -10.18 -29.15
CA LYS A 274 -25.10 -11.08 -29.36
C LYS A 274 -24.09 -10.90 -28.24
N LEU A 275 -23.64 -12.00 -27.66
CA LEU A 275 -22.67 -12.04 -26.56
C LEU A 275 -21.28 -12.42 -27.07
N SER A 276 -20.26 -11.83 -26.45
CA SER A 276 -18.88 -12.32 -26.50
C SER A 276 -18.47 -12.96 -25.19
N ASP A 277 -17.38 -13.75 -25.19
CA ASP A 277 -16.83 -14.35 -23.96
C ASP A 277 -16.50 -13.31 -22.88
N ARG A 278 -16.22 -12.06 -23.28
CA ARG A 278 -15.93 -10.96 -22.35
C ARG A 278 -17.18 -10.43 -21.67
N ASP A 279 -18.35 -10.62 -22.27
CA ASP A 279 -19.64 -10.15 -21.76
C ASP A 279 -20.22 -11.08 -20.69
N ILE A 280 -19.69 -12.31 -20.61
CA ILE A 280 -20.03 -13.29 -19.59
C ILE A 280 -19.08 -13.09 -18.41
N VAL A 281 -19.56 -12.46 -17.35
CA VAL A 281 -18.75 -12.17 -16.16
C VAL A 281 -19.09 -13.17 -15.05
N PRO A 282 -18.21 -14.14 -14.73
CA PRO A 282 -18.44 -15.06 -13.63
C PRO A 282 -18.38 -14.30 -12.30
N LEU A 283 -19.40 -14.47 -11.45
CA LEU A 283 -19.46 -13.82 -10.15
C LEU A 283 -18.53 -14.50 -9.15
N GLN A 284 -17.80 -13.67 -8.41
CA GLN A 284 -17.02 -14.12 -7.27
C GLN A 284 -17.98 -14.40 -6.11
N ARG A 285 -18.16 -15.68 -5.82
CA ARG A 285 -18.96 -16.15 -4.69
C ARG A 285 -18.17 -16.08 -3.38
N GLY A 286 -18.90 -15.92 -2.27
CA GLY A 286 -18.35 -16.24 -0.96
C GLY A 286 -18.00 -17.73 -0.88
N GLY A 287 -17.10 -18.10 0.04
CA GLY A 287 -16.87 -19.52 0.30
C GLY A 287 -18.17 -20.23 0.70
N THR A 288 -18.29 -21.50 0.38
CA THR A 288 -19.26 -22.34 1.09
C THR A 288 -18.55 -22.85 2.34
N GLY A 289 -19.26 -23.10 3.45
CA GLY A 289 -18.64 -23.70 4.65
C GLY A 289 -17.93 -25.04 4.39
N PHE A 290 -17.97 -25.56 3.16
CA PHE A 290 -17.34 -26.78 2.69
C PHE A 290 -16.00 -26.53 1.99
N SER A 291 -15.07 -27.48 2.13
CA SER A 291 -13.66 -27.35 1.71
C SER A 291 -13.44 -27.28 0.19
N GLY A 292 -14.49 -27.47 -0.63
CA GLY A 292 -14.41 -27.65 -2.09
C GLY A 292 -14.84 -26.44 -2.93
N SER A 293 -15.32 -25.35 -2.32
CA SER A 293 -15.90 -24.23 -3.08
C SER A 293 -14.92 -23.23 -3.70
N GLY A 294 -13.61 -23.50 -3.65
CA GLY A 294 -12.58 -22.67 -4.27
C GLY A 294 -12.19 -21.42 -3.47
N VAL A 295 -12.57 -21.34 -2.19
CA VAL A 295 -12.21 -20.22 -1.29
C VAL A 295 -11.55 -20.78 -0.03
N ASP A 296 -10.37 -20.26 0.31
CA ASP A 296 -9.64 -20.65 1.51
C ASP A 296 -10.24 -19.99 2.77
N LEU A 297 -11.10 -20.73 3.47
CA LEU A 297 -11.73 -20.29 4.73
C LEU A 297 -10.82 -20.45 5.96
N ARG A 298 -9.50 -20.27 5.79
CA ARG A 298 -8.53 -20.34 6.89
C ARG A 298 -7.97 -18.95 7.18
N ALA A 299 -8.31 -18.41 8.34
CA ALA A 299 -7.61 -17.24 8.87
C ALA A 299 -6.30 -17.69 9.51
N LYS A 300 -5.21 -16.95 9.23
CA LYS A 300 -3.90 -17.14 9.86
C LYS A 300 -3.50 -15.86 10.54
N GLU A 301 -3.16 -15.95 11.82
CA GLU A 301 -2.61 -14.84 12.59
C GLU A 301 -1.14 -15.14 12.87
N ALA A 302 -0.24 -14.29 12.35
CA ALA A 302 1.18 -14.39 12.61
C ALA A 302 1.51 -13.67 13.91
N ARG A 303 1.86 -14.43 14.95
CA ARG A 303 2.35 -13.90 16.24
C ARG A 303 3.85 -14.13 16.38
N PRO A 304 4.54 -13.36 17.25
CA PRO A 304 5.95 -13.57 17.52
C PRO A 304 6.25 -15.04 17.82
N VAL A 305 7.34 -15.53 17.26
CA VAL A 305 7.84 -16.88 17.56
C VAL A 305 8.89 -16.72 18.64
N MET A 306 8.76 -17.49 19.73
CA MET A 306 9.80 -17.57 20.75
C MET A 306 11.06 -18.15 20.13
N GLN A 307 12.02 -17.28 19.79
CA GLN A 307 13.35 -17.68 19.39
C GLN A 307 14.10 -17.98 20.69
N MET A 308 14.08 -19.24 21.11
CA MET A 308 14.92 -19.71 22.21
C MET A 308 16.37 -19.48 21.79
N TYR A 309 17.03 -18.48 22.37
CA TYR A 309 18.47 -18.30 22.23
C TYR A 309 19.13 -19.58 22.73
N LYS A 310 19.65 -20.39 21.80
CA LYS A 310 20.63 -21.41 22.16
C LYS A 310 21.87 -20.65 22.61
N ASN A 311 22.05 -20.51 23.91
CA ASN A 311 23.35 -20.16 24.46
C ASN A 311 24.32 -21.24 23.97
N SER A 312 25.24 -20.83 23.10
CA SER A 312 26.37 -21.64 22.65
C SER A 312 27.42 -21.75 23.75
#